data_AF-A0A2A2Q0U9-F1
#
_entry.id   AF-A0A2A2Q0U9-F1
#
_cell.length_a   1.000
_cell.length_b   1.000
_cell.length_c   1.000
_cell.angle_alpha   90.00
_cell.angle_beta   90.00
_cell.angle_gamma   90.00
#
_symmetry.space_group_name_H-M   'P 1'
#
loop_
_entity.id
_entity.type
_entity.pdbx_description
1 polymer ?
#
loop_
_entity_poly.entity_id
_entity_poly.type
_entity_poly.pdbx_seq_one_letter_code
_entity_poly.pdbx_strand_id
1 'polypeptide(L)'
;MKPVSRAICLLGAVFSLSQCETMETGAAGSAGSTTVQGTVFYPDEKGMTYLVPAGAQIIGAGGIDCVFIIESGGSVVAHTGSGNSYRVKNGGHFRGFAHPATDCTITFEPGAVIEQEQVGAGTTFVGL
;
A
#
# COMPACT_ATOMS: atom_id res chain seq x y z
N MET A 1 -41.39 37.91 15.38
CA MET A 1 -40.65 37.30 14.25
C MET A 1 -39.16 37.32 14.60
N LYS A 2 -38.57 36.16 14.91
CA LYS A 2 -37.12 36.00 15.12
C LYS A 2 -36.69 34.69 14.47
N PRO A 3 -36.16 34.70 13.24
CA PRO A 3 -35.61 33.53 12.60
C PRO A 3 -34.08 33.58 12.78
N VAL A 4 -33.56 33.18 13.95
CA VAL A 4 -32.09 33.21 14.20
C VAL A 4 -31.52 31.83 14.56
N SER A 5 -32.37 30.80 14.75
CA SER A 5 -31.88 29.44 15.09
C SER A 5 -31.64 28.52 13.90
N ARG A 6 -31.81 28.94 12.64
CA ARG A 6 -31.59 28.09 11.46
C ARG A 6 -30.25 28.30 10.74
N ALA A 7 -29.50 29.35 11.07
CA ALA A 7 -28.24 29.66 10.37
C ALA A 7 -27.01 28.91 10.93
N ILE A 8 -27.07 28.41 12.16
CA ILE A 8 -25.89 27.83 12.84
C ILE A 8 -25.61 26.37 12.41
N CYS A 9 -26.65 25.61 12.00
CA CYS A 9 -26.46 24.22 11.58
C CYS A 9 -25.79 24.04 10.20
N LEU A 10 -25.78 25.07 9.35
CA LEU A 10 -25.18 24.97 8.00
C LEU A 10 -23.67 25.26 7.98
N LEU A 11 -23.14 25.99 8.97
CA LEU A 11 -21.71 26.29 9.06
C LEU A 11 -20.87 25.13 9.61
N GLY A 12 -21.48 24.19 10.35
CA GLY A 12 -20.77 23.00 10.86
C GLY A 12 -20.49 21.93 9.79
N ALA A 13 -21.29 21.88 8.71
CA ALA A 13 -21.16 20.87 7.67
C ALA A 13 -19.98 21.14 6.70
N VAL A 14 -19.49 22.37 6.64
CA VAL A 14 -18.39 22.76 5.73
C VAL A 14 -17.02 22.40 6.31
N PHE A 15 -16.88 22.37 7.65
CA PHE A 15 -15.63 21.96 8.31
C PHE A 15 -15.40 20.45 8.33
N SER A 16 -16.41 19.63 8.06
CA SER A 16 -16.28 18.18 7.99
C SER A 16 -15.77 17.67 6.63
N LEU A 17 -15.73 18.54 5.61
CA LEU A 17 -15.26 18.19 4.26
C LEU A 17 -13.82 18.64 3.98
N SER A 18 -13.17 19.32 4.94
CA SER A 18 -11.77 19.75 4.82
C SER A 18 -10.77 18.77 5.44
N GLN A 19 -11.18 17.53 5.71
CA GLN A 19 -10.19 16.44 5.80
C GLN A 19 -9.71 16.14 4.37
N CYS A 20 -9.04 17.13 3.76
CA CYS A 20 -7.99 16.88 2.81
C CYS A 20 -7.06 15.89 3.50
N GLU A 21 -7.14 14.64 3.05
CA GLU A 21 -6.10 13.64 3.21
C GLU A 21 -4.80 14.34 2.78
N THR A 22 -4.07 14.86 3.76
CA THR A 22 -2.73 15.35 3.53
C THR A 22 -1.95 14.08 3.24
N MET A 23 -1.69 13.85 1.96
CA MET A 23 -0.80 12.81 1.50
C MET A 23 0.54 13.12 2.16
N GLU A 24 0.82 12.43 3.26
CA GLU A 24 2.08 12.50 3.96
C GLU A 24 3.10 11.88 3.00
N THR A 25 3.72 12.73 2.19
CA THR A 25 4.84 12.36 1.35
C THR A 25 6.00 12.06 2.29
N GLY A 26 6.05 10.80 2.72
CA GLY A 26 7.11 10.27 3.55
C GLY A 26 8.46 10.65 2.95
N ALA A 27 9.23 11.44 3.69
CA ALA A 27 10.61 11.75 3.33
C ALA A 27 11.36 10.43 3.13
N ALA A 28 12.17 10.34 2.07
CA ALA A 28 12.99 9.18 1.75
C ALA A 28 13.84 8.79 2.98
N GLY A 29 13.37 7.77 3.70
CA GLY A 29 13.97 7.28 4.93
C GLY A 29 15.09 6.30 4.63
N SER A 30 16.16 6.40 5.42
CA SER A 30 17.16 5.32 5.57
C SER A 30 16.45 4.01 5.93
N ALA A 31 16.98 2.89 5.42
CA ALA A 31 16.47 1.53 5.64
C ALA A 31 15.89 1.34 7.05
N GLY A 32 14.66 0.83 7.11
CA GLY A 32 13.86 0.76 8.32
C GLY A 32 12.63 -0.14 8.13
N SER A 33 11.79 -0.22 9.15
CA SER A 33 10.55 -1.02 9.12
C SER A 33 9.37 -0.18 9.59
N THR A 34 8.22 -0.35 8.94
CA THR A 34 6.98 0.32 9.29
C THR A 34 5.79 -0.64 9.19
N THR A 35 4.78 -0.42 10.04
CA THR A 35 3.48 -1.12 9.94
C THR A 35 2.49 -0.19 9.28
N VAL A 36 1.90 -0.64 8.18
CA VAL A 36 0.93 0.15 7.41
C VAL A 36 -0.37 0.29 8.19
N GLN A 37 -0.86 1.53 8.28
CA GLN A 37 -2.16 1.85 8.87
C GLN A 37 -3.08 2.39 7.78
N GLY A 38 -4.22 1.73 7.56
CA GLY A 38 -5.14 2.10 6.50
C GLY A 38 -4.52 1.93 5.11
N THR A 39 -4.61 2.97 4.28
CA THR A 39 -4.08 2.94 2.90
C THR A 39 -2.87 3.84 2.76
N VAL A 40 -1.77 3.29 2.25
CA VAL A 40 -0.58 4.05 1.82
C VAL A 40 -0.51 4.06 0.30
N PHE A 41 -0.24 5.23 -0.26
CA PHE A 41 -0.14 5.44 -1.70
C PHE A 41 1.30 5.73 -2.10
N TYR A 42 1.75 5.05 -3.16
CA TYR A 42 3.02 5.30 -3.84
C TYR A 42 4.26 5.35 -2.94
N PRO A 43 4.49 4.36 -2.05
CA PRO A 43 5.76 4.29 -1.34
C PRO A 43 6.89 4.00 -2.34
N ASP A 44 7.91 4.85 -2.31
CA ASP A 44 9.06 4.87 -3.23
C ASP A 44 10.40 5.01 -2.47
N GLU A 45 10.45 4.42 -1.28
CA GLU A 45 11.64 4.43 -0.44
C GLU A 45 12.65 3.35 -0.87
N LYS A 46 13.84 3.39 -0.25
CA LYS A 46 14.89 2.39 -0.48
C LYS A 46 15.15 1.56 0.77
N GLY A 47 15.14 0.23 0.64
CA GLY A 47 15.50 -0.69 1.72
C GLY A 47 14.51 -0.70 2.89
N MET A 48 13.26 -0.27 2.66
CA MET A 48 12.22 -0.26 3.68
C MET A 48 11.50 -1.59 3.76
N THR A 49 11.10 -1.97 4.98
CA THR A 49 10.21 -3.10 5.21
C THR A 49 8.83 -2.58 5.59
N TYR A 50 7.80 -3.00 4.88
CA TYR A 50 6.40 -2.71 5.15
C TYR A 50 5.70 -3.97 5.66
N LEU A 51 5.14 -3.90 6.85
CA LEU A 51 4.18 -4.88 7.34
C LEU A 51 2.77 -4.40 7.00
N VAL A 52 2.03 -5.16 6.19
CA VAL A 52 0.68 -4.83 5.72
C VAL A 52 -0.32 -5.74 6.43
N PRO A 53 -0.89 -5.32 7.59
CA PRO A 53 -1.84 -6.12 8.36
C PRO A 53 -3.23 -6.18 7.72
N ALA A 54 -4.13 -6.95 8.34
CA ALA A 54 -5.54 -7.02 7.97
C ALA A 54 -6.19 -5.63 7.90
N GLY A 55 -6.89 -5.36 6.79
CA GLY A 55 -7.58 -4.08 6.57
C GLY A 55 -6.66 -2.91 6.18
N ALA A 56 -5.35 -3.14 6.11
CA ALA A 56 -4.39 -2.19 5.55
C ALA A 56 -4.06 -2.56 4.10
N GLN A 57 -3.66 -1.55 3.33
CA GLN A 57 -3.27 -1.74 1.95
C GLN A 57 -2.21 -0.75 1.48
N ILE A 58 -1.41 -1.20 0.52
CA ILE A 58 -0.52 -0.33 -0.25
C ILE A 58 -0.99 -0.31 -1.70
N ILE A 59 -1.18 0.88 -2.24
CA ILE A 59 -1.44 1.06 -3.67
C ILE A 59 -0.26 1.78 -4.29
N GLY A 60 0.36 1.15 -5.27
CA GLY A 60 1.40 1.75 -6.08
C GLY A 60 2.80 1.60 -5.53
N ALA A 61 3.13 0.47 -4.90
CA ALA A 61 4.49 0.24 -4.40
C ALA A 61 5.53 0.35 -5.53
N GLY A 62 6.49 1.26 -5.36
CA GLY A 62 7.45 1.70 -6.39
C GLY A 62 8.92 1.55 -6.02
N GLY A 63 9.25 1.45 -4.73
CA GLY A 63 10.61 1.61 -4.20
C GLY A 63 11.68 0.64 -4.69
N ILE A 64 12.86 0.72 -4.08
CA ILE A 64 14.04 -0.08 -4.43
C ILE A 64 14.48 -0.94 -3.25
N ASP A 65 14.73 -2.23 -3.47
CA ASP A 65 15.18 -3.18 -2.44
C ASP A 65 14.27 -3.22 -1.20
N CYS A 66 12.99 -2.92 -1.35
CA CYS A 66 12.01 -2.94 -0.26
C CYS A 66 11.48 -4.35 -0.01
N VAL A 67 10.99 -4.58 1.20
CA VAL A 67 10.35 -5.83 1.62
C VAL A 67 8.90 -5.55 2.02
N PHE A 68 7.94 -6.19 1.38
CA PHE A 68 6.53 -6.10 1.69
C PHE A 68 6.07 -7.42 2.30
N ILE A 69 5.68 -7.40 3.57
CA ILE A 69 5.13 -8.55 4.28
C ILE A 69 3.61 -8.36 4.31
N ILE A 70 2.90 -9.15 3.51
CA ILE A 70 1.46 -9.08 3.34
C ILE A 70 0.83 -10.14 4.23
N GLU A 71 0.28 -9.71 5.36
CA GLU A 71 -0.41 -10.59 6.31
C GLU A 71 -1.81 -10.95 5.79
N SER A 72 -2.46 -11.88 6.48
CA SER A 72 -3.85 -12.25 6.19
C SER A 72 -4.77 -11.03 6.21
N GLY A 73 -5.53 -10.82 5.13
CA GLY A 73 -6.41 -9.67 4.95
C GLY A 73 -5.72 -8.35 4.60
N GLY A 74 -4.39 -8.33 4.45
CA GLY A 74 -3.64 -7.19 3.92
C GLY A 74 -3.53 -7.27 2.39
N SER A 75 -3.33 -6.12 1.73
CA SER A 75 -3.25 -6.07 0.26
C SER A 75 -2.16 -5.14 -0.28
N VAL A 76 -1.49 -5.54 -1.35
CA VAL A 76 -0.52 -4.69 -2.07
C VAL A 76 -0.79 -4.73 -3.57
N VAL A 77 -0.91 -3.55 -4.17
CA VAL A 77 -0.79 -3.34 -5.62
C VAL A 77 0.59 -2.75 -5.88
N ALA A 78 1.47 -3.49 -6.53
CA ALA A 78 2.75 -2.95 -6.95
C ALA A 78 2.57 -2.08 -8.20
N HIS A 79 3.45 -1.12 -8.44
CA HIS A 79 3.38 -0.26 -9.63
C HIS A 79 4.68 -0.27 -10.39
N THR A 80 5.79 0.08 -9.77
CA THR A 80 7.12 0.03 -10.39
C THR A 80 8.13 -0.43 -9.35
N GLY A 81 9.43 -0.35 -9.66
CA GLY A 81 10.49 -0.64 -8.72
C GLY A 81 11.40 -1.78 -9.12
N SER A 82 12.44 -1.94 -8.32
CA SER A 82 13.54 -2.85 -8.61
C SER A 82 14.02 -3.55 -7.34
N GLY A 83 14.24 -4.86 -7.41
CA GLY A 83 14.79 -5.62 -6.29
C GLY A 83 13.81 -5.84 -5.12
N ASN A 84 12.53 -5.50 -5.27
CA ASN A 84 11.56 -5.61 -4.19
C ASN A 84 11.18 -7.06 -3.89
N SER A 85 11.03 -7.40 -2.61
CA SER A 85 10.55 -8.69 -2.13
C SER A 85 9.13 -8.58 -1.58
N TYR A 86 8.21 -9.36 -2.12
CA TYR A 86 6.83 -9.46 -1.65
C TYR A 86 6.62 -10.84 -1.00
N ARG A 87 6.34 -10.85 0.30
CA ARG A 87 6.11 -12.06 1.10
C ARG A 87 4.63 -12.13 1.44
N VAL A 88 3.89 -12.97 0.73
CA VAL A 88 2.44 -13.07 0.81
C VAL A 88 2.06 -14.26 1.67
N LYS A 89 1.56 -14.00 2.87
CA LYS A 89 1.13 -15.06 3.78
C LYS A 89 -0.25 -15.60 3.40
N ASN A 90 -0.66 -16.70 4.04
CA ASN A 90 -2.00 -17.24 3.89
C ASN A 90 -3.08 -16.16 4.11
N GLY A 91 -3.97 -16.00 3.13
CA GLY A 91 -5.03 -14.99 3.13
C GLY A 91 -4.56 -13.55 2.84
N GLY A 92 -3.28 -13.32 2.58
CA GLY A 92 -2.76 -12.05 2.06
C GLY A 92 -2.99 -11.94 0.56
N HIS A 93 -3.05 -10.69 0.05
CA HIS A 93 -3.37 -10.43 -1.35
C HIS A 93 -2.31 -9.58 -2.05
N PHE A 94 -1.59 -10.18 -2.99
CA PHE A 94 -0.77 -9.45 -3.94
C PHE A 94 -1.54 -9.29 -5.26
N ARG A 95 -1.82 -8.04 -5.62
CA ARG A 95 -2.68 -7.67 -6.76
C ARG A 95 -1.90 -7.47 -8.06
N GLY A 96 -0.67 -7.97 -8.11
CA GLY A 96 0.18 -7.82 -9.28
C GLY A 96 0.82 -6.44 -9.39
N PHE A 97 1.36 -6.17 -10.57
CA PHE A 97 2.00 -4.91 -10.91
C PHE A 97 1.16 -4.10 -11.90
N ALA A 98 0.91 -2.84 -11.58
CA ALA A 98 0.24 -1.89 -12.46
C ALA A 98 1.12 -1.45 -13.64
N HIS A 99 2.45 -1.50 -13.49
CA HIS A 99 3.44 -1.37 -14.57
C HIS A 99 4.55 -2.42 -14.37
N PRO A 100 5.36 -2.75 -15.39
CA PRO A 100 6.42 -3.74 -15.23
C PRO A 100 7.45 -3.34 -14.15
N ALA A 101 7.62 -4.16 -13.12
CA ALA A 101 8.70 -4.05 -12.14
C ALA A 101 9.79 -5.10 -12.40
N THR A 102 11.04 -4.75 -12.10
CA THR A 102 12.22 -5.57 -12.44
C THR A 102 12.80 -6.27 -11.22
N ASP A 103 13.35 -7.46 -11.40
CA ASP A 103 14.13 -8.18 -10.38
C ASP A 103 13.40 -8.33 -9.04
N CYS A 104 12.06 -8.38 -9.07
CA CYS A 104 11.25 -8.54 -7.88
C CYS A 104 11.06 -10.02 -7.55
N THR A 105 10.92 -10.35 -6.26
CA THR A 105 10.63 -11.72 -5.83
C THR A 105 9.32 -11.76 -5.06
N ILE A 106 8.36 -12.56 -5.54
CA ILE A 106 7.08 -12.80 -4.87
C ILE A 106 7.10 -14.21 -4.29
N THR A 107 7.28 -14.32 -2.97
CA THR A 107 7.13 -15.59 -2.23
C THR A 107 5.75 -15.66 -1.62
N PHE A 108 5.04 -16.78 -1.80
CA PHE A 108 3.66 -16.90 -1.30
C PHE A 108 3.37 -18.26 -0.66
N GLU A 109 2.63 -18.21 0.45
CA GLU A 109 2.16 -19.39 1.16
C GLU A 109 0.88 -19.98 0.53
N PRO A 110 0.57 -21.26 0.77
CA PRO A 110 -0.71 -21.84 0.37
C PRO A 110 -1.89 -21.03 0.95
N GLY A 111 -2.83 -20.64 0.09
CA GLY A 111 -3.98 -19.80 0.47
C GLY A 111 -3.75 -18.30 0.35
N ALA A 112 -2.59 -17.84 -0.10
CA ALA A 112 -2.40 -16.47 -0.56
C ALA A 112 -3.13 -16.23 -1.90
N VAL A 113 -3.55 -14.99 -2.15
CA VAL A 113 -4.13 -14.56 -3.43
C VAL A 113 -3.06 -13.81 -4.22
N ILE A 114 -2.71 -14.32 -5.40
CA ILE A 114 -1.68 -13.75 -6.28
C ILE A 114 -2.30 -13.46 -7.64
N GLU A 115 -2.35 -12.18 -8.01
CA GLU A 115 -2.73 -11.73 -9.35
C GLU A 115 -1.46 -11.43 -10.16
N GLN A 116 -1.37 -11.98 -11.38
CA GLN A 116 -0.20 -11.86 -12.26
C GLN A 116 -0.58 -11.10 -13.52
N GLU A 117 -0.78 -9.78 -13.41
CA GLU A 117 -1.29 -8.99 -14.54
C GLU A 117 -0.18 -8.47 -15.46
N GLN A 118 0.95 -7.99 -14.90
CA GLN A 118 2.11 -7.51 -15.67
C GLN A 118 3.41 -7.86 -14.94
N VAL A 119 4.29 -8.63 -15.57
CA VAL A 119 5.56 -9.07 -14.97
C VAL A 119 6.72 -8.46 -15.75
N GLY A 120 7.59 -7.71 -15.07
CA GLY A 120 8.80 -7.17 -15.68
C GLY A 120 9.97 -8.17 -15.64
N ALA A 121 11.06 -7.83 -16.33
CA ALA A 121 12.22 -8.70 -16.46
C ALA A 121 12.84 -9.07 -15.09
N GLY A 122 13.27 -10.32 -14.94
CA GLY A 122 13.91 -10.82 -13.71
C GLY A 122 12.96 -11.05 -12.54
N THR A 123 11.67 -10.71 -12.67
CA THR A 123 10.69 -10.92 -11.61
C THR A 123 10.27 -12.39 -11.51
N THR A 124 10.24 -12.93 -10.29
CA THR A 124 9.98 -14.34 -10.02
C THR A 124 8.86 -14.55 -9.01
N PHE A 125 8.11 -15.65 -9.18
CA PHE A 125 7.03 -16.08 -8.30
C PHE A 125 7.38 -17.46 -7.74
N VAL A 126 7.45 -17.57 -6.41
CA VAL A 126 7.89 -18.78 -5.71
C VAL A 126 6.84 -19.19 -4.67
N GLY A 127 6.17 -20.31 -4.90
CA GLY A 127 5.27 -20.92 -3.92
C GLY A 127 6.05 -21.70 -2.86
N LEU A 128 5.62 -21.58 -1.60
CA LEU A 128 6.17 -22.29 -0.43
C LEU A 128 5.32 -23.49 -0.02
#